data_AF-A0A8S4RVZ2-F1
#
_entry.id   AF-A0A8S4RVZ2-F1
#
_cell.length_a   1.000
_cell.length_b   1.000
_cell.length_c   1.000
_cell.angle_alpha   90.00
_cell.angle_beta   90.00
_cell.angle_gamma   90.00
#
_symmetry.space_group_name_H-M   'P 1'
#
loop_
_entity.id
_entity.type
_entity.pdbx_description
1 polymer ?
#
loop_
_entity_poly.entity_id
_entity_poly.type
_entity_poly.pdbx_seq_one_letter_code
_entity_poly.pdbx_strand_id
1 'polypeptide(L)'
;MNDFLKEPTCWAVVSPDWSRCVDELQLAARDISERSHQIVYFNKNTELCCARDEFVSCVSLAGRACSQAAGALLRRMAWVLAQDVAACNVQPRAHCAAPHPPFPPLAAGSFMVLTGALVHPLRF
;
A
#
# COMPACT_ATOMS: atom_id res chain seq x y z
N MET A 1 -7.46 -15.73 -17.79
CA MET A 1 -6.87 -14.55 -18.48
C MET A 1 -7.83 -13.94 -19.50
N ASN A 2 -8.59 -14.72 -20.28
CA ASN A 2 -9.51 -14.19 -21.29
C ASN A 2 -10.65 -13.29 -20.76
N ASP A 3 -11.14 -13.46 -19.52
CA ASP A 3 -12.18 -12.56 -18.97
C ASP A 3 -11.63 -11.19 -18.55
N PHE A 4 -10.34 -11.07 -18.26
CA PHE A 4 -9.70 -9.78 -17.95
C PHE A 4 -9.61 -8.90 -19.20
N LEU A 5 -9.29 -9.52 -20.33
CA LEU A 5 -9.18 -8.87 -21.63
C LEU A 5 -10.54 -8.40 -22.18
N LYS A 6 -11.66 -8.82 -21.56
CA LYS A 6 -13.01 -8.39 -21.95
C LYS A 6 -13.41 -7.02 -21.41
N GLU A 7 -12.67 -6.47 -20.43
CA GLU A 7 -12.94 -5.13 -19.88
C GLU A 7 -11.73 -4.19 -20.10
N PRO A 8 -11.42 -3.81 -21.36
CA PRO A 8 -10.32 -2.90 -21.66
C PRO A 8 -10.49 -1.52 -21.00
N THR A 9 -11.73 -1.11 -20.73
CA THR A 9 -12.06 0.12 -20.00
C THR A 9 -11.64 0.05 -18.52
N CYS A 10 -11.84 -1.09 -17.85
CA CYS A 10 -11.34 -1.31 -16.48
C CYS A 10 -9.82 -1.23 -16.46
N TRP A 11 -9.13 -1.89 -17.40
CA TRP A 11 -7.67 -1.88 -17.42
C TRP A 11 -7.08 -0.49 -17.66
N ALA A 12 -7.68 0.31 -18.55
CA ALA A 12 -7.22 1.69 -18.77
C ALA A 12 -7.23 2.51 -17.47
N VAL A 13 -8.26 2.33 -16.63
CA VAL A 13 -8.38 3.00 -15.33
C VAL A 13 -7.42 2.44 -14.28
N VAL A 14 -7.24 1.11 -14.24
CA VAL A 14 -6.41 0.44 -13.23
C VAL A 14 -4.91 0.51 -13.55
N SER A 15 -4.53 0.58 -14.84
CA SER A 15 -3.13 0.54 -15.28
C SER A 15 -2.17 1.56 -14.62
N PRO A 16 -2.55 2.85 -14.40
CA PRO A 16 -1.69 3.78 -13.67
C PRO A 16 -1.52 3.40 -12.20
N ASP A 17 -2.60 3.04 -11.51
CA ASP A 17 -2.55 2.62 -10.11
C ASP A 17 -1.79 1.31 -9.94
N TRP A 18 -1.96 0.37 -10.87
CA TRP A 18 -1.21 -0.88 -10.89
C TRP A 18 0.30 -0.63 -10.94
N SER A 19 0.74 0.20 -11.89
CA SER A 19 2.16 0.54 -12.05
C SER A 19 2.70 1.18 -10.77
N ARG A 20 1.95 2.14 -10.20
CA ARG A 20 2.30 2.77 -8.92
C ARG A 20 2.40 1.75 -7.77
N CYS A 21 1.43 0.84 -7.63
CA CYS A 21 1.47 -0.18 -6.58
C CYS A 21 2.71 -1.09 -6.73
N VAL A 22 3.09 -1.43 -7.96
CA VAL A 22 4.29 -2.23 -8.24
C VAL A 22 5.56 -1.45 -7.87
N ASP A 23 5.64 -0.17 -8.23
CA ASP A 23 6.78 0.69 -7.89
C ASP A 23 6.96 0.82 -6.37
N GLU A 24 5.85 1.04 -5.64
CA GLU A 24 5.83 1.09 -4.17
C GLU A 24 6.32 -0.25 -3.55
N LEU A 25 5.88 -1.40 -4.09
CA LEU A 25 6.35 -2.71 -3.64
C LEU A 25 7.85 -2.90 -3.89
N GLN A 26 8.36 -2.53 -5.06
CA GLN A 26 9.78 -2.66 -5.40
C GLN A 26 10.66 -1.79 -4.52
N LEU A 27 10.23 -0.54 -4.27
CA LEU A 27 10.91 0.37 -3.36
C LEU A 27 10.93 -0.19 -1.92
N ALA A 28 9.78 -0.67 -1.42
CA ALA A 28 9.69 -1.27 -0.10
C ALA A 28 10.58 -2.50 0.03
N ALA A 29 10.56 -3.41 -0.95
CA ALA A 29 11.38 -4.62 -0.94
C ALA A 29 12.88 -4.29 -0.93
N ARG A 30 13.30 -3.27 -1.70
CA ARG A 30 14.68 -2.79 -1.71
C ARG A 30 15.08 -2.22 -0.35
N ASP A 31 14.29 -1.31 0.21
CA ASP A 31 14.55 -0.68 1.51
C ASP A 31 14.59 -1.71 2.66
N ILE A 32 13.65 -2.66 2.66
CA ILE A 32 13.65 -3.78 3.61
C ILE A 32 14.93 -4.61 3.49
N SER A 33 15.40 -4.87 2.25
CA SER A 33 16.66 -5.59 2.05
C SER A 33 17.85 -4.78 2.56
N GLU A 34 17.93 -3.47 2.29
CA GLU A 34 19.00 -2.61 2.77
C GLU A 34 19.04 -2.56 4.31
N ARG A 35 17.89 -2.38 4.96
CA ARG A 35 17.78 -2.37 6.44
C ARG A 35 18.12 -3.72 7.06
N SER A 36 17.83 -4.83 6.37
CA SER A 36 18.17 -6.16 6.85
C SER A 36 19.68 -6.39 7.03
N HIS A 37 20.52 -5.64 6.31
CA HIS A 37 21.97 -5.69 6.48
C HIS A 37 22.48 -4.86 7.66
N GLN A 38 21.67 -3.92 8.16
CA GLN A 38 22.07 -2.95 9.18
C GLN A 38 21.58 -3.33 10.59
N ILE A 39 20.52 -4.13 10.68
CA ILE A 39 19.83 -4.44 11.95
C ILE A 39 19.99 -5.93 12.29
N VAL A 40 20.65 -6.22 13.42
CA VAL A 40 21.01 -7.58 13.87
C VAL A 40 19.79 -8.49 14.11
N TYR A 41 18.65 -7.92 14.51
CA TYR A 41 17.39 -8.65 14.76
C TYR A 41 16.28 -8.21 13.81
N PHE A 42 16.56 -8.14 12.51
CA PHE A 42 15.56 -7.77 11.51
C PHE A 42 14.90 -9.01 10.91
N ASN A 43 13.59 -9.13 11.11
CA ASN A 43 12.81 -10.21 10.51
C ASN A 43 12.41 -9.84 9.07
N LYS A 44 13.36 -9.97 8.15
CA LYS A 44 13.20 -9.63 6.73
C LYS A 44 11.94 -10.25 6.11
N ASN A 45 11.68 -11.52 6.37
CA ASN A 45 10.52 -12.20 5.80
C ASN A 45 9.21 -11.60 6.29
N THR A 46 9.12 -11.19 7.55
CA THR A 46 7.88 -10.59 8.09
C THR A 46 7.62 -9.23 7.43
N GLU A 47 8.65 -8.41 7.28
CA GLU A 47 8.53 -7.10 6.62
C GLU A 47 8.18 -7.22 5.13
N LEU A 48 8.81 -8.17 4.40
CA LEU A 48 8.45 -8.41 2.99
C LEU A 48 7.01 -8.93 2.85
N CYS A 49 6.53 -9.71 3.83
CA CYS A 49 5.13 -10.14 3.87
C CYS A 49 4.14 -9.00 4.08
N CYS A 50 4.56 -7.96 4.79
CA CYS A 50 3.78 -6.74 4.97
C CYS A 50 3.72 -5.91 3.69
N ALA A 51 4.86 -5.70 3.04
CA ALA A 51 4.91 -5.04 1.73
C ALA A 51 4.02 -5.75 0.69
N ARG A 52 4.00 -7.10 0.71
CA ARG A 52 3.10 -7.90 -0.11
C ARG A 52 1.62 -7.60 0.17
N ASP A 53 1.22 -7.58 1.44
CA ASP A 53 -0.17 -7.35 1.83
C ASP A 53 -0.63 -5.92 1.49
N GLU A 54 0.26 -4.92 1.64
CA GLU A 54 0.03 -3.55 1.19
C GLU A 54 -0.15 -3.47 -0.33
N PHE A 55 0.71 -4.14 -1.10
CA PHE A 55 0.58 -4.22 -2.55
C PHE A 55 -0.77 -4.83 -2.98
N VAL A 56 -1.15 -5.96 -2.38
CA VAL A 56 -2.44 -6.60 -2.66
C VAL A 56 -3.61 -5.69 -2.27
N SER A 57 -3.49 -4.92 -1.20
CA SER A 57 -4.47 -3.91 -0.79
C SER A 57 -4.56 -2.75 -1.79
N CYS A 58 -3.43 -2.22 -2.23
CA CYS A 58 -3.33 -1.15 -3.22
C CYS A 58 -4.02 -1.55 -4.54
N VAL A 59 -3.70 -2.74 -5.08
CA VAL A 59 -4.36 -3.27 -6.28
C VAL A 59 -5.85 -3.53 -6.05
N SER A 60 -6.23 -3.96 -4.85
CA SER A 60 -7.64 -4.19 -4.49
C SER A 60 -8.45 -2.90 -4.47
N LEU A 61 -7.84 -1.77 -4.10
CA LEU A 61 -8.47 -0.46 -4.13
C LEU A 61 -8.67 0.01 -5.57
N ALA A 62 -7.63 -0.10 -6.40
CA ALA A 62 -7.70 0.22 -7.83
C ALA A 62 -8.78 -0.61 -8.55
N GLY A 63 -8.85 -1.91 -8.22
CA GLY A 63 -9.83 -2.84 -8.79
C GLY A 63 -11.28 -2.57 -8.41
N ARG A 64 -11.59 -1.63 -7.50
CA ARG A 64 -12.98 -1.25 -7.17
C ARG A 64 -13.70 -0.58 -8.35
N ALA A 65 -12.96 0.01 -9.28
CA ALA A 65 -13.53 0.59 -10.50
C ALA A 65 -13.98 -0.48 -11.51
N CYS A 66 -13.62 -1.75 -11.31
CA CYS A 66 -13.91 -2.85 -12.23
C CYS A 66 -15.07 -3.72 -11.75
N SER A 67 -15.54 -4.62 -12.61
CA SER A 67 -16.52 -5.62 -12.19
C SER A 67 -15.96 -6.52 -11.07
N GLN A 68 -16.85 -7.15 -10.31
CA GLN A 68 -16.45 -8.05 -9.21
C GLN A 68 -15.53 -9.17 -9.71
N ALA A 69 -15.78 -9.71 -10.90
CA ALA A 69 -14.97 -10.76 -11.52
C ALA A 69 -13.58 -10.24 -11.91
N ALA A 70 -13.49 -9.08 -12.56
CA ALA A 70 -12.22 -8.45 -12.94
C ALA A 70 -11.40 -8.04 -11.71
N GLY A 71 -12.03 -7.43 -10.70
CA GLY A 71 -11.37 -7.08 -9.43
C GLY A 71 -10.86 -8.30 -8.66
N ALA A 72 -11.62 -9.40 -8.66
CA ALA A 72 -11.17 -10.67 -8.05
C ALA A 72 -10.00 -11.32 -8.81
N LEU A 73 -9.93 -11.13 -10.13
CA LEU A 73 -8.82 -11.59 -10.95
C LEU A 73 -7.57 -10.74 -10.72
N LEU A 74 -7.69 -9.41 -10.71
CA LEU A 74 -6.61 -8.47 -10.36
C LEU A 74 -5.96 -8.82 -9.03
N ARG A 75 -6.78 -9.03 -7.99
CA ARG A 75 -6.30 -9.41 -6.67
C ARG A 75 -5.52 -10.73 -6.69
N ARG A 76 -5.97 -11.71 -7.48
CA ARG A 76 -5.27 -13.00 -7.64
C ARG A 76 -3.94 -12.83 -8.38
N MET A 77 -3.91 -12.03 -9.44
CA MET A 77 -2.67 -11.73 -10.17
C MET A 77 -1.67 -11.01 -9.27
N ALA A 78 -2.11 -9.99 -8.52
CA ALA A 78 -1.28 -9.32 -7.53
C ALA A 78 -0.76 -10.29 -6.45
N TRP A 79 -1.60 -11.17 -5.94
CA TRP A 79 -1.16 -12.18 -4.98
C TRP A 79 -0.06 -13.07 -5.55
N VAL A 80 -0.23 -13.56 -6.79
CA VAL A 80 0.75 -14.43 -7.45
C VAL A 80 2.07 -13.71 -7.69
N LEU A 81 2.06 -12.49 -8.22
CA LEU A 81 3.28 -11.72 -8.48
C LEU A 81 4.05 -11.41 -7.20
N ALA A 82 3.33 -11.20 -6.10
CA ALA A 82 3.96 -10.86 -4.84
C ALA A 82 4.45 -12.09 -4.05
N GLN A 83 4.22 -13.32 -4.54
CA GLN A 83 4.84 -14.53 -3.99
C GLN A 83 6.35 -14.53 -4.16
N ASP A 84 6.84 -13.99 -5.28
CA ASP A 84 8.28 -13.94 -5.59
C ASP A 84 9.02 -12.99 -4.64
N VAL A 85 8.30 -12.04 -4.03
CA VAL A 85 8.83 -11.10 -3.03
C VAL A 85 8.91 -11.75 -1.65
N ALA A 86 7.89 -12.53 -1.24
CA ALA A 86 7.93 -13.25 0.02
C ALA A 86 7.04 -14.50 0.08
N ALA A 87 7.61 -15.56 0.64
CA ALA A 87 6.90 -16.80 0.97
C ALA A 87 6.18 -16.71 2.33
N CYS A 88 5.05 -16.00 2.38
CA CYS A 88 4.31 -15.77 3.65
C CYS A 88 3.31 -16.87 4.03
N ASN A 89 3.44 -18.07 3.45
CA ASN A 89 2.46 -19.15 3.62
C ASN A 89 2.42 -19.72 5.04
N VAL A 90 3.42 -19.41 5.87
CA VAL A 90 3.60 -19.98 7.21
C VAL A 90 3.59 -18.91 8.32
N GLN A 91 3.59 -17.62 7.97
CA GLN A 91 3.63 -16.53 8.97
C GLN A 91 2.22 -16.23 9.51
N PRO A 92 2.00 -16.22 10.83
CA PRO A 92 0.78 -15.63 11.39
C PRO A 92 0.73 -14.15 10.96
N ARG A 93 -0.46 -13.67 10.54
CA ARG A 93 -0.76 -12.29 10.10
C ARG A 93 -0.52 -11.19 11.15
N ALA A 94 0.29 -11.47 12.16
CA ALA A 94 0.48 -10.65 13.33
C ALA A 94 1.57 -9.60 13.07
N HIS A 95 1.09 -8.37 12.90
CA HIS A 95 1.81 -7.13 13.19
C HIS A 95 2.97 -6.82 12.23
N CYS A 96 2.59 -6.33 11.06
CA CYS A 96 3.44 -5.40 10.33
C CYS A 96 3.78 -4.23 11.24
N ALA A 97 5.07 -3.94 11.41
CA ALA A 97 5.47 -2.63 11.93
C ALA A 97 4.77 -1.60 11.05
N ALA A 98 3.96 -0.73 11.67
CA ALA A 98 3.01 0.14 10.98
C ALA A 98 3.61 0.78 9.71
N PRO A 99 2.82 0.98 8.64
CA PRO A 99 3.27 1.65 7.43
C PRO A 99 4.03 2.90 7.85
N HIS A 100 5.31 2.97 7.50
CA HIS A 100 6.04 4.20 7.69
C HIS A 100 5.24 5.25 6.91
N PRO A 101 4.76 6.32 7.58
CA PRO A 101 4.09 7.37 6.85
C PRO A 101 5.04 7.78 5.72
N PRO A 102 4.55 7.96 4.48
CA PRO A 102 5.39 8.49 3.42
C PRO A 102 6.01 9.74 4.00
N PHE A 103 7.35 9.79 4.04
CA PHE A 103 8.07 10.99 4.48
C PHE A 103 7.39 12.17 3.79
N PRO A 104 6.70 13.08 4.50
CA PRO A 104 6.31 14.32 3.88
C PRO A 104 7.64 15.00 3.52
N PRO A 105 7.81 15.51 2.28
CA PRO A 105 8.92 16.40 2.04
C PRO A 105 8.85 17.49 3.11
N LEU A 106 9.98 17.76 3.75
CA LEU A 106 10.17 18.89 4.66
C LEU A 106 9.91 20.20 3.91
N ALA A 107 8.64 20.50 3.66
CA ALA A 107 8.16 21.84 3.45
C ALA A 107 7.84 22.35 4.85
N ALA A 108 8.76 23.14 5.38
CA ALA A 108 8.53 24.00 6.53
C ALA A 108 7.35 24.93 6.23
N GLY A 109 6.13 24.42 6.45
CA GLY A 109 4.90 25.18 6.46
C GLY A 109 4.77 25.84 7.82
N SER A 110 5.21 27.09 7.85
CA SER A 110 4.99 28.12 8.87
C SER A 110 3.92 27.78 9.91
N PHE A 111 4.35 27.77 11.19
CA PHE A 111 3.46 28.02 12.31
C PHE A 111 2.67 29.32 12.05
N MET A 112 1.38 29.20 11.74
CA MET A 112 0.40 30.21 12.13
C MET A 112 -0.63 29.53 13.01
N VAL A 113 -0.33 29.53 14.31
CA VAL A 113 -1.35 29.56 15.35
C VAL A 113 -2.15 30.84 15.12
N LEU A 114 -3.28 30.74 14.44
CA LEU A 114 -4.33 31.75 14.49
C LEU A 114 -5.31 31.30 15.57
N THR A 115 -5.17 31.95 16.72
CA THR A 115 -6.11 31.95 17.84
C THR A 115 -7.50 32.37 17.36
N GLY A 116 -8.37 31.39 17.13
CA GLY A 116 -9.81 31.62 16.95
C GLY A 116 -10.49 31.81 18.30
N ALA A 117 -10.57 33.06 18.77
CA ALA A 117 -11.45 33.45 19.86
C ALA A 117 -12.91 33.35 19.39
N LEU A 118 -13.56 32.22 19.67
CA LEU A 118 -15.01 32.07 19.54
C LEU A 118 -15.64 32.22 20.93
N VAL A 119 -15.85 33.46 21.33
CA VAL A 119 -16.79 33.81 22.41
C VAL A 119 -18.19 33.55 21.86
N HIS A 120 -18.84 32.50 22.33
CA HIS A 120 -20.30 32.37 22.27
C HIS A 120 -20.87 32.59 23.67
N PRO A 121 -21.85 33.49 23.85
CA PRO A 121 -22.52 33.64 25.13
C PRO A 121 -23.60 32.56 25.27
N LEU A 122 -23.46 31.70 26.27
CA LEU A 122 -24.55 30.82 26.71
C LEU A 122 -25.34 31.54 27.80
N ARG A 123 -26.58 31.89 27.44
CA ARG A 123 -27.67 32.30 28.32
C ARG A 123 -27.88 31.28 29.46
N PHE A 124 -28.03 31.78 30.68
CA PHE A 124 -28.99 31.30 31.67
C PHE A 124 -29.50 32.49 32.48
#